data_AF-A0A976E5E9-F1
#
_entry.id   AF-A0A976E5E9-F1
#
_cell.length_a   1.000
_cell.length_b   1.000
_cell.length_c   1.000
_cell.angle_alpha   90.00
_cell.angle_beta   90.00
_cell.angle_gamma   90.00
#
_symmetry.space_group_name_H-M   'P 1'
#
loop_
_entity.id
_entity.type
_entity.pdbx_description
1 polymer ?
#
loop_
_entity_poly.entity_id
_entity_poly.type
_entity_poly.pdbx_seq_one_letter_code
_entity_poly.pdbx_strand_id
1 'polypeptide(L)'
;MAASAIPPRQTGQCRAGPQAPPEESLTCAKPHGTAGFAPMSLQQDLPMRALALVTAFCLSALAPAHADEIPGTQFKTGFWEGAANTNPDGSFSHCDVSVGFSGGATLWMALYSNDTLSVLLSHPDVRFRTGDTFDSWLMLETGLPTRGTSEAWDDAFAGMTLEGIDASISFLTQGTSLRLLGIGIDEAFDVSGITEALGLAKDCHAAQITGTTGGAGAAGTVPKVPDILKPRTGTAGGGLGTRPGGTLGTPAPKPQP
;
A
#
# COMPACT_ATOMS: atom_id res chain seq x y z
N MET A 1 37.62 20.88 25.45
CA MET A 1 38.78 20.36 24.69
C MET A 1 39.12 18.98 25.23
N ALA A 2 38.69 17.92 24.55
CA ALA A 2 39.19 16.56 24.72
C ALA A 2 38.78 15.78 23.47
N ALA A 3 39.73 15.58 22.56
CA ALA A 3 39.53 14.84 21.32
C ALA A 3 39.74 13.35 21.60
N SER A 4 38.71 12.53 21.33
CA SER A 4 38.79 11.08 21.43
C SER A 4 39.16 10.51 20.06
N ALA A 5 40.23 9.72 20.01
CA ALA A 5 40.81 9.17 18.80
C ALA A 5 40.02 7.94 18.31
N ILE A 6 39.72 7.91 17.02
CA ILE A 6 39.06 6.80 16.31
C ILE A 6 40.15 5.88 15.74
N PRO A 7 40.13 4.56 15.99
CA PRO A 7 41.07 3.63 15.37
C PRO A 7 40.72 3.33 13.89
N PRO A 8 41.72 3.03 13.04
CA PRO A 8 41.52 2.81 11.62
C PRO A 8 40.83 1.48 11.28
N ARG A 9 39.98 1.57 10.26
CA ARG A 9 39.15 0.52 9.65
C ARG A 9 40.03 -0.52 8.93
N GLN A 10 39.92 -1.80 9.28
CA GLN A 10 40.53 -2.89 8.51
C GLN A 10 39.75 -3.14 7.21
N THR A 11 40.44 -3.01 6.07
CA THR A 11 39.96 -3.41 4.74
C THR A 11 40.06 -4.93 4.60
N GLY A 12 38.93 -5.60 4.81
CA GLY A 12 38.79 -7.03 4.54
C GLY A 12 38.80 -7.33 3.05
N GLN A 13 39.65 -8.28 2.67
CA GLN A 13 39.91 -8.77 1.32
C GLN A 13 38.67 -9.41 0.67
N CYS A 14 38.38 -9.03 -0.58
CA CYS A 14 37.45 -9.75 -1.45
C CYS A 14 38.12 -11.05 -1.92
N ARG A 15 37.62 -12.19 -1.44
CA ARG A 15 38.02 -13.53 -1.89
C ARG A 15 37.16 -13.90 -3.10
N ALA A 16 37.80 -14.04 -4.27
CA ALA A 16 37.16 -14.58 -5.47
C ALA A 16 36.90 -16.08 -5.27
N GLY A 17 35.62 -16.48 -5.29
CA GLY A 17 35.20 -17.88 -5.32
C GLY A 17 35.06 -18.37 -6.78
N PRO A 18 35.40 -19.64 -7.07
CA PRO A 18 35.36 -20.18 -8.42
C PRO A 18 34.02 -20.85 -8.76
N GLN A 19 33.80 -20.98 -10.08
CA GLN A 19 32.93 -21.95 -10.77
C GLN A 19 31.45 -21.60 -10.95
N ALA A 20 31.16 -21.17 -12.18
CA ALA A 20 29.86 -21.29 -12.84
C ALA A 20 29.55 -22.77 -13.15
N PRO A 21 28.28 -23.21 -13.05
CA PRO A 21 27.82 -24.47 -13.61
C PRO A 21 27.57 -24.37 -15.13
N PRO A 22 27.67 -25.50 -15.86
CA PRO A 22 27.64 -25.54 -17.32
C PRO A 22 26.22 -25.41 -17.90
N GLU A 23 26.17 -24.89 -19.13
CA GLU A 23 25.05 -24.96 -20.06
C GLU A 23 24.50 -26.38 -20.16
N GLU A 24 23.25 -26.57 -19.73
CA GLU A 24 22.50 -27.79 -20.00
C GLU A 24 21.64 -27.60 -21.26
N SER A 25 22.21 -28.14 -22.34
CA SER A 25 21.63 -28.65 -23.57
C SER A 25 20.10 -28.70 -23.70
N LEU A 26 19.66 -28.17 -24.85
CA LEU A 26 18.36 -28.38 -25.47
C LEU A 26 17.93 -29.86 -25.47
N THR A 27 16.72 -30.11 -24.99
CA THR A 27 15.91 -31.27 -25.41
C THR A 27 14.62 -30.80 -26.06
N CYS A 28 14.56 -30.97 -27.38
CA CYS A 28 13.33 -30.95 -28.16
C CYS A 28 12.43 -32.12 -27.75
N ALA A 29 11.30 -31.82 -27.11
CA ALA A 29 10.23 -32.79 -26.90
C ALA A 29 9.23 -32.72 -28.06
N LYS A 30 8.91 -33.91 -28.58
CA LYS A 30 8.11 -34.24 -29.75
C LYS A 30 6.60 -34.05 -29.47
N PRO A 31 5.81 -33.47 -30.39
CA PRO A 31 4.36 -33.40 -30.23
C PRO A 31 3.74 -34.78 -30.51
N HIS A 32 3.07 -35.33 -29.51
CA HIS A 32 2.22 -36.52 -29.62
C HIS A 32 0.76 -36.13 -29.37
N GLY A 33 -0.12 -36.57 -30.26
CA GLY A 33 -1.48 -36.96 -29.87
C GLY A 33 -2.59 -35.96 -30.16
N THR A 34 -3.00 -35.89 -31.42
CA THR A 34 -4.39 -35.64 -31.80
C THR A 34 -5.30 -36.69 -31.18
N ALA A 35 -6.18 -36.29 -30.26
CA ALA A 35 -7.35 -37.06 -29.86
C ALA A 35 -8.59 -36.19 -30.06
N GLY A 36 -9.40 -36.56 -31.06
CA GLY A 36 -10.66 -35.92 -31.36
C GLY A 36 -11.67 -36.17 -30.24
N PHE A 37 -12.26 -35.09 -29.75
CA PHE A 37 -13.50 -35.16 -28.98
C PHE A 37 -14.68 -34.94 -29.92
N ALA A 38 -15.49 -35.98 -30.07
CA ALA A 38 -16.78 -35.92 -30.71
C ALA A 38 -17.74 -35.07 -29.85
N PRO A 39 -18.56 -34.18 -30.44
CA PRO A 39 -19.64 -33.54 -29.72
C PRO A 39 -20.77 -34.56 -29.50
N MET A 40 -21.00 -34.97 -28.25
CA MET A 40 -22.19 -35.72 -27.89
C MET A 40 -23.29 -34.73 -27.53
N SER A 41 -24.11 -34.39 -28.53
CA SER A 41 -25.39 -33.71 -28.35
C SER A 41 -26.36 -34.62 -27.61
N LEU A 42 -26.59 -34.32 -26.33
CA LEU A 42 -27.77 -34.80 -25.61
C LEU A 42 -28.87 -33.75 -25.74
N GLN A 43 -29.72 -33.95 -26.74
CA GLN A 43 -31.07 -33.38 -26.77
C GLN A 43 -31.85 -33.98 -25.61
N GLN A 44 -32.18 -33.15 -24.62
CA GLN A 44 -33.28 -33.42 -23.71
C GLN A 44 -34.41 -32.45 -24.05
N ASP A 45 -35.36 -32.97 -24.83
CA ASP A 45 -36.69 -32.40 -25.01
C ASP A 45 -37.45 -32.53 -23.69
N LEU A 46 -37.39 -31.49 -22.86
CA LEU A 46 -38.27 -31.31 -21.71
C LEU A 46 -39.34 -30.26 -22.05
N PRO A 47 -40.61 -30.50 -21.67
CA PRO A 47 -41.74 -29.67 -22.07
C PRO A 47 -41.57 -28.22 -21.59
N MET A 48 -41.48 -27.33 -22.57
CA MET A 48 -41.56 -25.87 -22.39
C MET A 48 -42.89 -25.50 -21.73
N ARG A 49 -42.82 -24.50 -20.84
CA ARG A 49 -43.93 -23.79 -20.18
C ARG A 49 -44.42 -24.38 -18.86
N ALA A 50 -43.61 -24.29 -17.79
CA ALA A 50 -44.10 -23.98 -16.42
C ALA A 50 -43.00 -23.98 -15.31
N LEU A 51 -41.72 -23.73 -15.60
CA LEU A 51 -40.67 -23.72 -14.56
C LEU A 51 -39.58 -22.65 -14.78
N ALA A 52 -39.94 -21.49 -15.33
CA ALA A 52 -39.00 -20.40 -15.65
C ALA A 52 -39.01 -19.24 -14.62
N LEU A 53 -39.36 -19.48 -13.35
CA LEU A 53 -39.62 -18.38 -12.39
C LEU A 53 -38.98 -18.51 -10.99
N VAL A 54 -38.03 -19.43 -10.75
CA VAL A 54 -37.46 -19.60 -9.39
C VAL A 54 -35.93 -19.60 -9.27
N THR A 55 -35.15 -19.65 -10.36
CA THR A 55 -33.66 -19.64 -10.30
C THR A 55 -33.02 -18.30 -10.65
N ALA A 56 -33.71 -17.18 -10.37
CA ALA A 56 -33.17 -15.83 -10.56
C ALA A 56 -32.77 -15.12 -9.24
N PHE A 57 -32.89 -15.79 -8.07
CA PHE A 57 -32.75 -15.13 -6.76
C PHE A 57 -31.49 -15.51 -5.94
N CYS A 58 -30.54 -16.27 -6.51
CA CYS A 58 -29.30 -16.65 -5.82
C CYS A 58 -28.04 -15.94 -6.34
N LEU A 59 -28.17 -14.92 -7.20
CA LEU A 59 -27.09 -13.98 -7.51
C LEU A 59 -27.16 -12.71 -6.64
N SER A 60 -27.71 -12.84 -5.43
CA SER A 60 -27.65 -11.80 -4.40
C SER A 60 -26.20 -11.62 -3.97
N ALA A 61 -25.52 -10.71 -4.66
CA ALA A 61 -24.41 -9.90 -4.19
C ALA A 61 -23.47 -10.61 -3.20
N LEU A 62 -22.50 -11.36 -3.73
CA LEU A 62 -21.18 -11.37 -3.10
C LEU A 62 -20.63 -9.95 -3.25
N ALA A 63 -21.07 -9.06 -2.36
CA ALA A 63 -20.46 -7.75 -2.23
C ALA A 63 -18.97 -8.02 -1.94
N PRO A 64 -18.05 -7.43 -2.70
CA PRO A 64 -16.65 -7.53 -2.37
C PRO A 64 -16.49 -7.11 -0.91
N ALA A 65 -15.94 -8.01 -0.11
CA ALA A 65 -15.75 -7.78 1.31
C ALA A 65 -14.56 -6.82 1.44
N HIS A 66 -14.87 -5.55 1.62
CA HIS A 66 -13.92 -4.48 1.80
C HIS A 66 -13.67 -4.27 3.29
N ALA A 67 -12.52 -3.72 3.64
CA ALA A 67 -12.31 -3.26 4.99
C ALA A 67 -13.23 -2.06 5.23
N ASP A 68 -14.12 -2.18 6.22
CA ASP A 68 -15.11 -1.14 6.52
C ASP A 68 -14.59 -0.26 7.65
N GLU A 69 -14.72 1.06 7.47
CA GLU A 69 -14.34 2.03 8.49
C GLU A 69 -15.17 1.85 9.76
N ILE A 70 -14.54 1.87 10.94
CA ILE A 70 -15.21 1.81 12.24
C ILE A 70 -15.80 3.19 12.56
N PRO A 71 -17.12 3.33 12.71
CA PRO A 71 -17.75 4.62 13.00
C PRO A 71 -17.22 5.25 14.29
N GLY A 72 -16.91 6.54 14.25
CA GLY A 72 -16.40 7.31 15.41
C GLY A 72 -14.89 7.21 15.64
N THR A 73 -14.15 6.51 14.77
CA THR A 73 -12.68 6.39 14.86
C THR A 73 -11.93 7.34 13.92
N GLN A 74 -12.65 8.18 13.18
CA GLN A 74 -12.09 9.09 12.19
C GLN A 74 -11.30 10.21 12.88
N PHE A 75 -10.14 10.53 12.33
CA PHE A 75 -9.31 11.65 12.76
C PHE A 75 -8.69 12.40 11.58
N LYS A 76 -8.29 13.64 11.83
CA LYS A 76 -7.68 14.52 10.83
C LYS A 76 -6.64 15.43 11.46
N THR A 77 -5.51 15.62 10.77
CA THR A 77 -4.49 16.61 11.14
C THR A 77 -3.85 17.20 9.89
N GLY A 78 -3.95 18.52 9.71
CA GLY A 78 -3.54 19.17 8.48
C GLY A 78 -4.23 18.57 7.25
N PHE A 79 -3.43 18.03 6.32
CA PHE A 79 -3.89 17.35 5.11
C PHE A 79 -4.06 15.84 5.26
N TRP A 80 -3.71 15.29 6.43
CA TRP A 80 -3.79 13.88 6.72
C TRP A 80 -5.15 13.52 7.31
N GLU A 81 -5.70 12.39 6.87
CA GLU A 81 -6.94 11.81 7.40
C GLU A 81 -6.77 10.31 7.62
N GLY A 82 -7.43 9.77 8.62
CA GLY A 82 -7.30 8.37 8.98
C GLY A 82 -8.46 7.86 9.84
N ALA A 83 -8.55 6.55 10.00
CA ALA A 83 -9.56 5.87 10.80
C ALA A 83 -9.11 4.46 11.19
N ALA A 84 -9.89 3.76 12.01
CA ALA A 84 -9.77 2.31 12.19
C ALA A 84 -10.67 1.60 11.17
N ASN A 85 -10.26 0.42 10.72
CA ASN A 85 -11.01 -0.41 9.78
C ASN A 85 -11.19 -1.82 10.32
N THR A 86 -12.27 -2.49 9.90
CA THR A 86 -12.54 -3.90 10.19
C THR A 86 -12.24 -4.80 9.01
N ASN A 87 -12.03 -6.08 9.30
CA ASN A 87 -12.07 -7.14 8.32
C ASN A 87 -13.54 -7.49 7.99
N PRO A 88 -13.78 -8.28 6.93
CA PRO A 88 -15.11 -8.78 6.58
C PRO A 88 -15.90 -9.48 7.69
N ASP A 89 -15.21 -10.06 8.67
CA ASP A 89 -15.81 -10.73 9.82
C ASP A 89 -16.13 -9.77 10.99
N GLY A 90 -15.92 -8.46 10.79
CA GLY A 90 -16.11 -7.42 11.79
C GLY A 90 -14.98 -7.29 12.82
N SER A 91 -13.94 -8.12 12.74
CA SER A 91 -12.76 -7.98 13.59
C SER A 91 -11.94 -6.75 13.21
N PHE A 92 -11.18 -6.18 14.15
CA PHE A 92 -10.25 -5.09 13.85
C PHE A 92 -9.20 -5.54 12.80
N SER A 93 -9.01 -4.73 11.77
CA SER A 93 -8.03 -4.95 10.71
C SER A 93 -6.78 -4.12 10.94
N HIS A 94 -6.92 -2.79 10.91
CA HIS A 94 -5.82 -1.84 10.99
C HIS A 94 -6.33 -0.43 11.31
N CYS A 95 -5.43 0.45 11.75
CA CYS A 95 -5.65 1.89 11.70
C CYS A 95 -4.82 2.48 10.55
N ASP A 96 -5.45 3.27 9.69
CA ASP A 96 -4.78 3.90 8.56
C ASP A 96 -4.67 5.42 8.70
N VAL A 97 -3.78 5.99 7.89
CA VAL A 97 -3.69 7.42 7.65
C VAL A 97 -3.25 7.66 6.21
N SER A 98 -3.78 8.71 5.59
CA SER A 98 -3.55 8.98 4.17
C SER A 98 -3.51 10.46 3.86
N VAL A 99 -2.87 10.79 2.74
CA VAL A 99 -2.80 12.13 2.18
C VAL A 99 -2.82 12.05 0.65
N GLY A 100 -3.62 12.93 0.04
CA GLY A 100 -3.66 13.10 -1.41
C GLY A 100 -2.80 14.28 -1.88
N PHE A 101 -2.18 14.14 -3.04
CA PHE A 101 -1.33 15.16 -3.65
C PHE A 101 -2.01 15.81 -4.85
N SER A 102 -1.59 17.03 -5.23
CA SER A 102 -2.18 17.76 -6.36
C SER A 102 -2.01 17.07 -7.72
N GLY A 103 -1.07 16.13 -7.84
CA GLY A 103 -0.89 15.28 -9.02
C GLY A 103 -1.84 14.06 -9.06
N GLY A 104 -2.72 13.91 -8.08
CA GLY A 104 -3.63 12.76 -7.97
C GLY A 104 -3.00 11.53 -7.31
N ALA A 105 -1.71 11.58 -6.97
CA ALA A 105 -1.07 10.56 -6.17
C ALA A 105 -1.67 10.51 -4.75
N THR A 106 -1.66 9.34 -4.13
CA THR A 106 -2.06 9.14 -2.73
C THR A 106 -0.99 8.36 -2.00
N LEU A 107 -0.58 8.86 -0.84
CA LEU A 107 0.23 8.11 0.12
C LEU A 107 -0.70 7.61 1.22
N TRP A 108 -0.66 6.30 1.46
CA TRP A 108 -1.47 5.63 2.46
C TRP A 108 -0.56 4.81 3.37
N MET A 109 -0.79 4.87 4.67
CA MET A 109 -0.05 4.10 5.65
C MET A 109 -1.00 3.42 6.61
N ALA A 110 -0.72 2.17 6.98
CA ALA A 110 -1.55 1.44 7.94
C ALA A 110 -0.74 0.66 8.96
N LEU A 111 -1.25 0.67 10.19
CA LEU A 111 -0.73 -0.01 11.37
C LEU A 111 -1.61 -1.23 11.64
N TYR A 112 -1.02 -2.42 11.57
CA TYR A 112 -1.71 -3.70 11.72
C TYR A 112 -1.48 -4.32 13.10
N SER A 113 -2.43 -5.15 13.52
CA SER A 113 -2.38 -5.87 14.81
C SER A 113 -1.20 -6.85 14.95
N ASN A 114 -0.54 -7.20 13.85
CA ASN A 114 0.66 -8.05 13.82
C ASN A 114 1.98 -7.26 13.98
N ASP A 115 1.92 -6.02 14.48
CA ASP A 115 3.08 -5.12 14.68
C ASP A 115 3.82 -4.81 13.37
N THR A 116 3.08 -4.62 12.27
CA THR A 116 3.63 -4.15 10.99
C THR A 116 3.02 -2.81 10.58
N LEU A 117 3.80 -2.02 9.83
CA LEU A 117 3.36 -0.78 9.20
C LEU A 117 3.55 -0.87 7.70
N SER A 118 2.49 -0.73 6.92
CA SER A 118 2.59 -0.67 5.46
C SER A 118 2.60 0.77 4.96
N VAL A 119 3.46 1.05 3.97
CA VAL A 119 3.55 2.33 3.25
C VAL A 119 3.22 2.08 1.79
N LEU A 120 2.05 2.54 1.35
CA LEU A 120 1.52 2.32 0.00
C LEU A 120 1.39 3.63 -0.76
N LEU A 121 1.67 3.56 -2.07
CA LEU A 121 1.55 4.67 -2.99
C LEU A 121 0.66 4.29 -4.17
N SER A 122 -0.16 5.24 -4.59
CA SER A 122 -0.84 5.22 -5.88
C SER A 122 -0.50 6.47 -6.68
N HIS A 123 -0.49 6.33 -8.01
CA HIS A 123 -0.31 7.43 -8.95
C HIS A 123 -1.26 7.21 -10.15
N PRO A 124 -1.94 8.24 -10.68
CA PRO A 124 -2.93 8.05 -11.74
C PRO A 124 -2.36 7.45 -13.04
N ASP A 125 -1.08 7.75 -13.31
CA ASP A 125 -0.38 7.29 -14.52
C ASP A 125 0.30 5.91 -14.37
N VAL A 126 0.23 5.30 -13.19
CA VAL A 126 0.84 3.99 -12.91
C VAL A 126 -0.25 3.00 -12.54
N ARG A 127 -0.16 1.80 -13.14
CA ARG A 127 -1.05 0.67 -12.83
C ARG A 127 -0.22 -0.55 -12.52
N PHE A 128 -0.66 -1.29 -11.53
CA PHE A 128 -0.01 -2.49 -11.07
C PHE A 128 -0.81 -3.74 -11.46
N ARG A 129 -0.16 -4.90 -11.36
CA ARG A 129 -0.87 -6.18 -11.33
C ARG A 129 -0.81 -6.69 -9.90
N THR A 130 -1.96 -7.00 -9.32
CA THR A 130 -2.06 -7.54 -7.96
C THR A 130 -1.13 -8.73 -7.76
N GLY A 131 -0.36 -8.71 -6.68
CA GLY A 131 0.60 -9.73 -6.30
C GLY A 131 1.98 -9.60 -6.96
N ASP A 132 2.18 -8.65 -7.88
CA ASP A 132 3.53 -8.36 -8.40
C ASP A 132 4.41 -7.82 -7.27
N THR A 133 5.68 -8.26 -7.24
CA THR A 133 6.67 -7.83 -6.25
C THR A 133 7.82 -7.07 -6.90
N PHE A 134 8.41 -6.12 -6.16
CA PHE A 134 9.45 -5.22 -6.64
C PHE A 134 10.58 -5.11 -5.62
N ASP A 135 11.83 -5.15 -6.08
CA ASP A 135 12.96 -4.72 -5.25
C ASP A 135 12.89 -3.20 -5.08
N SER A 136 12.67 -2.74 -3.86
CA SER A 136 12.36 -1.33 -3.60
C SER A 136 13.17 -0.74 -2.46
N TRP A 137 13.20 0.59 -2.45
CA TRP A 137 13.91 1.38 -1.46
C TRP A 137 12.99 2.48 -0.96
N LEU A 138 12.70 2.46 0.34
CA LEU A 138 12.00 3.52 1.03
C LEU A 138 13.03 4.52 1.55
N MET A 139 12.93 5.76 1.08
CA MET A 139 13.90 6.82 1.35
C MET A 139 13.22 8.04 1.94
N LEU A 140 13.88 8.64 2.91
CA LEU A 140 13.59 9.99 3.38
C LEU A 140 14.65 10.96 2.86
N GLU A 141 14.44 12.26 3.02
CA GLU A 141 15.46 13.27 2.75
C GLU A 141 16.77 13.00 3.50
N THR A 142 16.65 12.48 4.72
CA THR A 142 17.76 12.19 5.63
C THR A 142 17.80 10.70 6.00
N GLY A 143 18.97 10.23 6.45
CA GLY A 143 19.14 8.85 6.89
C GLY A 143 19.51 7.86 5.79
N LEU A 144 19.65 6.60 6.18
CA LEU A 144 19.91 5.51 5.23
C LEU A 144 18.59 5.00 4.66
N PRO A 145 18.53 4.70 3.35
CA PRO A 145 17.39 4.03 2.74
C PRO A 145 17.07 2.69 3.41
N THR A 146 15.79 2.41 3.60
CA THR A 146 15.31 1.08 3.97
C THR A 146 15.09 0.27 2.69
N ARG A 147 15.90 -0.77 2.49
CA ARG A 147 15.74 -1.70 1.37
C ARG A 147 14.75 -2.79 1.75
N GLY A 148 13.86 -3.14 0.82
CA GLY A 148 12.91 -4.23 1.04
C GLY A 148 12.30 -4.73 -0.27
N THR A 149 11.25 -5.52 -0.12
CA THR A 149 10.41 -5.97 -1.22
C THR A 149 9.08 -5.25 -1.11
N SER A 150 8.70 -4.53 -2.16
CA SER A 150 7.36 -3.98 -2.30
C SER A 150 6.44 -4.97 -3.00
N GLU A 151 5.15 -4.86 -2.72
CA GLU A 151 4.10 -5.67 -3.35
C GLU A 151 2.99 -4.75 -3.87
N ALA A 152 2.45 -5.08 -5.04
CA ALA A 152 1.22 -4.51 -5.56
C ALA A 152 0.01 -5.17 -4.90
N TRP A 153 -0.70 -4.45 -4.04
CA TRP A 153 -1.85 -4.98 -3.33
C TRP A 153 -3.11 -5.00 -4.20
N ASP A 154 -3.24 -4.02 -5.09
CA ASP A 154 -4.28 -3.96 -6.11
C ASP A 154 -3.74 -3.29 -7.39
N ASP A 155 -4.62 -2.87 -8.29
CA ASP A 155 -4.25 -2.22 -9.54
C ASP A 155 -3.81 -0.75 -9.37
N ALA A 156 -4.09 -0.14 -8.22
CA ALA A 156 -3.81 1.25 -7.91
C ALA A 156 -2.68 1.44 -6.90
N PHE A 157 -2.51 0.53 -5.94
CA PHE A 157 -1.57 0.64 -4.83
C PHE A 157 -0.50 -0.44 -4.84
N ALA A 158 0.75 0.02 -4.70
CA ALA A 158 1.89 -0.81 -4.36
C ALA A 158 2.68 -0.17 -3.23
N GLY A 159 3.33 -0.97 -2.41
CA GLY A 159 3.96 -0.46 -1.20
C GLY A 159 4.92 -1.42 -0.53
N MET A 160 5.58 -0.96 0.52
CA MET A 160 6.47 -1.76 1.36
C MET A 160 5.84 -1.95 2.74
N THR A 161 5.90 -3.15 3.28
CA THR A 161 5.55 -3.43 4.68
C THR A 161 6.81 -3.46 5.54
N LEU A 162 6.81 -2.69 6.61
CA LEU A 162 7.89 -2.56 7.57
C LEU A 162 7.54 -3.33 8.85
N GLU A 163 8.54 -3.96 9.45
CA GLU A 163 8.40 -4.65 10.73
C GLU A 163 8.57 -3.67 11.90
N GLY A 164 7.72 -3.83 12.92
CA GLY A 164 7.72 -3.02 14.13
C GLY A 164 7.13 -1.64 13.91
N ILE A 165 5.93 -1.39 14.46
CA ILE A 165 5.23 -0.10 14.31
C ILE A 165 6.08 1.04 14.87
N ASP A 166 6.65 0.88 16.06
CA ASP A 166 7.41 1.94 16.73
C ASP A 166 8.71 2.30 15.99
N ALA A 167 9.43 1.29 15.50
CA ALA A 167 10.63 1.50 14.70
C ALA A 167 10.29 2.18 13.37
N SER A 168 9.20 1.76 12.73
CA SER A 168 8.73 2.30 11.46
C SER A 168 8.29 3.76 11.58
N ILE A 169 7.52 4.10 12.62
CA ILE A 169 7.14 5.50 12.90
C ILE A 169 8.38 6.33 13.22
N SER A 170 9.28 5.81 14.06
CA SER A 170 10.53 6.52 14.36
C SER A 170 11.38 6.76 13.13
N PHE A 171 11.36 5.86 12.13
CA PHE A 171 12.01 6.07 10.84
C PHE A 171 11.29 7.15 10.04
N LEU A 172 10.00 6.97 9.75
CA LEU A 172 9.19 7.83 8.88
C LEU A 172 9.11 9.29 9.35
N THR A 173 9.28 9.54 10.66
CA THR A 173 9.19 10.89 11.25
C THR A 173 10.53 11.66 11.25
N GLN A 174 11.60 11.10 10.68
CA GLN A 174 12.91 11.77 10.59
C GLN A 174 13.04 12.76 9.42
N GLY A 175 12.11 12.72 8.45
CA GLY A 175 12.17 13.51 7.24
C GLY A 175 10.87 14.24 6.93
N THR A 176 10.96 15.23 6.03
CA THR A 176 9.81 15.97 5.49
C THR A 176 9.49 15.58 4.05
N SER A 177 10.34 14.76 3.42
CA SER A 177 10.10 14.19 2.11
C SER A 177 10.31 12.68 2.11
N LEU A 178 9.43 11.96 1.41
CA LEU A 178 9.43 10.50 1.28
C LEU A 178 9.46 10.10 -0.20
N ARG A 179 10.23 9.04 -0.51
CA ARG A 179 10.30 8.41 -1.84
C ARG A 179 10.22 6.89 -1.68
N LEU A 180 9.49 6.22 -2.56
CA LEU A 180 9.53 4.76 -2.68
C LEU A 180 10.00 4.40 -4.08
N LEU A 181 11.29 4.09 -4.19
CA LEU A 181 11.92 3.79 -5.47
C LEU A 181 11.72 2.32 -5.84
N GLY A 182 11.70 2.03 -7.14
CA GLY A 182 11.66 0.66 -7.67
C GLY A 182 10.27 0.13 -8.00
N ILE A 183 9.21 0.85 -7.64
CA ILE A 183 7.82 0.51 -7.99
C ILE A 183 7.30 1.26 -9.23
N GLY A 184 8.14 2.01 -9.94
CA GLY A 184 7.73 2.80 -11.11
C GLY A 184 7.06 4.15 -10.78
N ILE A 185 7.00 4.52 -9.49
CA ILE A 185 6.63 5.87 -9.01
C ILE A 185 7.90 6.51 -8.45
N ASP A 186 8.67 7.22 -9.28
CA ASP A 186 10.00 7.75 -8.90
C ASP A 186 9.96 9.21 -8.40
N GLU A 187 8.86 9.59 -7.74
CA GLU A 187 8.62 10.95 -7.26
C GLU A 187 9.03 11.14 -5.80
N ALA A 188 9.09 12.41 -5.37
CA ALA A 188 9.28 12.79 -3.98
C ALA A 188 8.01 13.46 -3.44
N PHE A 189 7.51 12.92 -2.34
CA PHE A 189 6.28 13.36 -1.71
C PHE A 189 6.63 14.21 -0.48
N ASP A 190 6.01 15.38 -0.37
CA ASP A 190 6.07 16.20 0.84
C ASP A 190 5.17 15.57 1.90
N VAL A 191 5.78 15.06 2.97
CA VAL A 191 5.09 14.37 4.07
C VAL A 191 4.98 15.27 5.31
N SER A 192 4.95 16.58 5.13
CA SER A 192 4.69 17.53 6.22
C SER A 192 3.45 17.14 7.03
N GLY A 193 3.58 17.09 8.36
CA GLY A 193 2.52 16.65 9.29
C GLY A 193 2.43 15.14 9.50
N ILE A 194 3.33 14.33 8.91
CA ILE A 194 3.36 12.87 9.09
C ILE A 194 3.55 12.45 10.55
N THR A 195 4.31 13.23 11.34
CA THR A 195 4.57 12.94 12.75
C THR A 195 3.29 12.96 13.58
N GLU A 196 2.50 14.02 13.46
CA GLU A 196 1.21 14.13 14.14
C GLU A 196 0.23 13.09 13.62
N ALA A 197 0.22 12.85 12.30
CA ALA A 197 -0.67 11.89 11.65
C ALA A 197 -0.42 10.44 12.12
N LEU A 198 0.84 9.99 12.15
CA LEU A 198 1.22 8.67 12.65
C LEU A 198 1.04 8.55 14.18
N GLY A 199 1.17 9.66 14.92
CA GLY A 199 0.81 9.70 16.33
C GLY A 199 -0.66 9.36 16.57
N LEU A 200 -1.57 10.01 15.84
CA LEU A 200 -3.01 9.72 15.91
C LEU A 200 -3.35 8.29 15.44
N ALA A 201 -2.70 7.80 14.38
CA ALA A 201 -2.88 6.42 13.92
C ALA A 201 -2.40 5.40 14.97
N LYS A 202 -1.31 5.69 15.69
CA LYS A 202 -0.81 4.86 16.79
C LYS A 202 -1.76 4.86 17.98
N ASP A 203 -2.32 6.00 18.35
CA ASP A 203 -3.33 6.10 19.41
C ASP A 203 -4.60 5.33 19.04
N CYS A 204 -5.05 5.45 17.79
CA CYS A 204 -6.12 4.62 17.21
C CYS A 204 -5.81 3.14 17.37
N HIS A 205 -4.62 2.69 16.95
CA HIS A 205 -4.21 1.29 17.01
C HIS A 205 -4.22 0.79 18.46
N ALA A 206 -3.66 1.56 19.39
CA ALA A 206 -3.66 1.24 20.82
C ALA A 206 -5.07 1.11 21.40
N ALA A 207 -6.00 2.00 21.02
CA ALA A 207 -7.39 1.92 21.45
C ALA A 207 -8.09 0.66 20.94
N GLN A 208 -7.83 0.25 19.69
CA GLN A 208 -8.49 -0.92 19.10
C GLN A 208 -7.97 -2.24 19.68
N ILE A 209 -6.66 -2.37 19.91
CA ILE A 209 -6.07 -3.59 20.48
C ILE A 209 -6.36 -3.76 21.98
N THR A 210 -6.69 -2.66 22.69
CA THR A 210 -7.07 -2.71 24.12
C THR A 210 -8.57 -2.86 24.33
N GLY A 211 -9.40 -2.33 23.43
CA GLY A 211 -10.86 -2.39 23.49
C GLY A 211 -11.47 -3.71 22.99
N THR A 212 -10.75 -4.49 22.18
CA THR A 212 -11.22 -5.80 21.71
C THR A 212 -10.87 -6.91 22.71
N THR A 213 -11.83 -7.23 23.57
CA THR A 213 -11.85 -8.55 24.24
C THR A 213 -12.18 -9.63 23.19
N GLY A 214 -11.15 -10.23 22.58
CA GLY A 214 -11.26 -11.59 22.04
C GLY A 214 -11.29 -11.80 20.52
N GLY A 215 -10.63 -10.97 19.72
CA GLY A 215 -10.34 -11.29 18.32
C GLY A 215 -8.85 -11.55 18.11
N ALA A 216 -8.38 -12.78 18.32
CA ALA A 216 -7.03 -13.15 17.91
C ALA A 216 -6.94 -13.02 16.39
N GLY A 217 -6.23 -11.98 15.91
CA GLY A 217 -6.01 -11.74 14.49
C GLY A 217 -5.39 -12.98 13.85
N ALA A 218 -6.13 -13.63 12.97
CA ALA A 218 -5.59 -14.67 12.12
C ALA A 218 -4.55 -14.01 11.20
N ALA A 219 -3.32 -14.51 11.23
CA ALA A 219 -2.33 -14.23 10.19
C ALA A 219 -2.89 -14.77 8.86
N GLY A 220 -3.59 -13.93 8.10
CA GLY A 220 -4.36 -14.37 6.95
C GLY A 220 -4.42 -13.31 5.88
N THR A 221 -3.63 -13.53 4.81
CA THR A 221 -3.64 -12.84 3.51
C THR A 221 -3.40 -11.33 3.53
N VAL A 222 -2.67 -10.82 2.54
CA VAL A 222 -2.44 -9.38 2.35
C VAL A 222 -3.77 -8.63 2.48
N PRO A 223 -3.92 -7.74 3.48
CA PRO A 223 -5.16 -7.01 3.69
C PRO A 223 -5.51 -6.21 2.44
N LYS A 224 -6.72 -6.36 1.93
CA LYS A 224 -7.16 -5.64 0.73
C LYS A 224 -7.22 -4.14 1.05
N VAL A 225 -6.52 -3.31 0.27
CA VAL A 225 -6.56 -1.84 0.44
C VAL A 225 -8.02 -1.38 0.34
N PRO A 226 -8.48 -0.49 1.23
CA PRO A 226 -9.78 0.16 1.08
C PRO A 226 -9.87 0.85 -0.29
N ASP A 227 -11.04 0.88 -0.91
CA ASP A 227 -11.29 1.61 -2.16
C ASP A 227 -11.34 3.12 -1.85
N ILE A 228 -10.17 3.72 -1.64
CA ILE A 228 -10.00 5.15 -1.28
C ILE A 228 -10.39 6.08 -2.44
N LEU A 229 -10.62 5.52 -3.64
CA LEU A 229 -11.05 6.24 -4.82
C LEU A 229 -12.56 6.54 -4.83
N LYS A 230 -13.34 5.90 -3.94
CA LYS A 230 -14.73 6.34 -3.72
C LYS A 230 -14.76 7.62 -2.90
N PRO A 231 -15.37 8.71 -3.40
CA PRO A 231 -15.57 9.91 -2.61
C PRO A 231 -16.29 9.54 -1.31
N ARG A 232 -15.63 9.79 -0.17
CA ARG A 232 -16.22 9.61 1.15
C ARG A 232 -17.54 10.39 1.18
N THR A 233 -18.68 9.70 1.18
CA THR A 233 -19.99 10.31 1.42
C THR A 233 -20.14 10.58 2.92
N GLY A 234 -19.24 11.39 3.46
CA GLY A 234 -19.41 12.03 4.76
C GLY A 234 -20.41 13.16 4.58
N THR A 235 -21.52 13.05 5.31
CA THR A 235 -22.60 14.03 5.37
C THR A 235 -22.05 15.45 5.61
N ALA A 236 -22.25 16.32 4.61
CA ALA A 236 -22.39 17.77 4.68
C ALA A 236 -21.39 18.58 5.54
N GLY A 237 -20.43 19.21 4.85
CA GLY A 237 -19.61 20.31 5.39
C GLY A 237 -18.79 20.98 4.31
N GLY A 238 -19.46 21.57 3.31
CA GLY A 238 -18.82 22.29 2.21
C GLY A 238 -17.93 23.43 2.69
N GLY A 239 -16.65 23.35 2.35
CA GLY A 239 -15.66 24.38 2.58
C GLY A 239 -14.57 24.28 1.52
N LEU A 240 -14.84 24.83 0.34
CA LEU A 240 -13.82 25.11 -0.67
C LEU A 240 -12.83 26.11 -0.06
N GLY A 241 -11.77 25.59 0.54
CA GLY A 241 -10.60 26.36 0.92
C GLY A 241 -9.93 26.87 -0.35
N THR A 242 -10.31 28.08 -0.77
CA THR A 242 -9.55 28.84 -1.75
C THR A 242 -8.18 29.13 -1.16
N ARG A 243 -7.16 28.50 -1.75
CA ARG A 243 -5.75 28.81 -1.54
C ARG A 243 -5.55 30.32 -1.63
N PRO A 244 -5.08 31.02 -0.58
CA PRO A 244 -4.60 32.38 -0.73
C PRO A 244 -3.38 32.35 -1.64
N GLY A 245 -3.46 33.06 -2.76
CA GLY A 245 -2.37 33.23 -3.70
C GLY A 245 -1.15 33.82 -2.98
N GLY A 246 -0.10 33.01 -2.83
CA GLY A 246 1.24 33.51 -2.57
C GLY A 246 1.69 34.28 -3.79
N THR A 247 1.88 35.59 -3.61
CA THR A 247 2.46 36.49 -4.60
C THR A 247 3.82 35.95 -5.06
N LEU A 248 3.92 35.66 -6.36
CA LEU A 248 5.19 35.51 -7.06
C LEU A 248 6.06 36.74 -6.76
N GLY A 249 7.22 36.50 -6.16
CA GLY A 249 8.25 37.53 -5.98
C GLY A 249 8.71 38.06 -7.33
N THR A 250 8.84 39.37 -7.41
CA THR A 250 9.43 40.11 -8.52
C THR A 250 10.86 39.60 -8.82
N PRO A 251 11.27 39.44 -10.08
CA PRO A 251 12.63 39.05 -10.41
C PRO A 251 13.67 40.08 -9.94
N ALA A 252 14.75 39.61 -9.32
CA ALA A 252 15.89 40.43 -8.95
C ALA A 252 16.58 41.04 -10.21
N PRO A 253 17.06 42.30 -10.16
CA PRO A 253 17.77 42.92 -11.27
C PRO A 253 19.10 42.22 -11.54
N LYS A 254 19.40 42.01 -12.82
CA LYS A 254 20.67 41.46 -13.32
C LYS A 254 21.81 42.48 -13.06
N PRO A 255 22.99 42.07 -12.57
CA PRO A 255 24.15 42.95 -12.51
C PRO A 255 24.60 43.33 -13.93
N GLN A 256 24.78 44.62 -14.19
CA GLN A 256 25.43 45.09 -15.42
C GLN A 256 26.96 45.11 -15.25
N PRO A 257 27.71 44.81 -16.33
CA PRO A 257 29.17 44.90 -16.36
C PRO A 257 29.67 46.35 -16.44
#